data_AF-A0A9P8NZA1-F1
#
_entry.id   AF-A0A9P8NZA1-F1
#
_cell.length_a   1.000
_cell.length_b   1.000
_cell.length_c   1.000
_cell.angle_alpha   90.00
_cell.angle_beta   90.00
_cell.angle_gamma   90.00
#
_symmetry.space_group_name_H-M   'P 1'
#
loop_
_entity.id
_entity.type
_entity.pdbx_description
1 polymer ?
#
loop_
_entity_poly.entity_id
_entity_poly.type
_entity_poly.pdbx_seq_one_letter_code
_entity_poly.pdbx_strand_id
1 'polypeptide(L)'
;MSVLVPRIGLRATALFGGRHVAGSYRFYSVKGKLDDDDDLNFDAVDVLKKPAPGEQSDSELRSFDWYSRFQKAPPKGKKTVSKRVKNLQNELNKYTTMETIEKLAPDFLAAFNNSLIDFGDNFLGDAVEEEDTLRAIAETEGKEVAYYQAAVGLLKGQTDIEILNSRLETPREEFDDEIYSRFVDELNKDEESFNIQSLLQEYAKLPVPRAKHIQPEDLELFLEQFKLYAFYLNVELVDLVFQDVIDAGMMITQEELHRSLSCQLATGKVFGQEAYQEFSKVITETGFALNIDSYNMFLTACVVSKNTDLFGQILNDINEAGLQPSRTTFQLMAVYSGLSKDINKLLNLLEIRLVTIPLLLDASDISSFAGALMDVGQPQLANDLINIPLLMRDMCLHHHELDLAEYQERSLENELKLIPYHSPLEMFDFLTRNMTLFPFYPDVPEWTFDVYAERCETFQDIRGIVENVVSNNIGVSIPVAVKYMELFYKERESLKRDELLAVTTELLSSTEDKALFLLTNPAMIQLVVDLAQHFVKTGELSNNSVTTRALQDLQHELQSGAELSTEDAFHRRLRNVSSLLSHPLQEEP
;
A
#
# COMPACT_ATOMS: atom_id res chain seq x y z
N MET A 1 1.89 -23.70 28.63
CA MET A 1 1.28 -24.48 27.54
C MET A 1 2.03 -24.12 26.27
N SER A 2 2.92 -24.99 25.82
CA SER A 2 3.68 -24.83 24.58
C SER A 2 2.77 -25.14 23.40
N VAL A 3 2.36 -24.11 22.67
CA VAL A 3 1.60 -24.27 21.43
C VAL A 3 2.57 -24.76 20.35
N LEU A 4 2.35 -25.98 19.87
CA LEU A 4 3.09 -26.57 18.75
C LEU A 4 2.82 -25.72 17.50
N VAL A 5 3.86 -25.08 16.97
CA VAL A 5 3.85 -24.48 15.64
C VAL A 5 3.71 -25.63 14.63
N PRO A 6 2.68 -25.66 13.75
CA PRO A 6 2.66 -26.63 12.67
C PRO A 6 3.83 -26.35 11.74
N ARG A 7 4.76 -27.31 11.63
CA ARG A 7 5.79 -27.30 10.59
C ARG A 7 5.10 -27.56 9.26
N ILE A 8 4.88 -26.51 8.48
CA ILE A 8 4.45 -26.63 7.08
C ILE A 8 5.70 -26.39 6.25
N GLY A 9 6.38 -27.49 5.90
CA GLY A 9 7.48 -27.44 4.95
C GLY A 9 6.93 -27.46 3.54
N LEU A 10 7.08 -26.35 2.81
CA LEU A 10 6.99 -26.36 1.35
C LEU A 10 7.91 -27.47 0.83
N ARG A 11 7.35 -28.44 0.09
CA ARG A 11 8.13 -29.59 -0.40
C ARG A 11 9.00 -29.16 -1.58
N ALA A 12 10.30 -28.96 -1.31
CA ALA A 12 11.32 -28.54 -2.28
C ALA A 12 11.67 -29.55 -3.40
N THR A 13 10.79 -30.49 -3.76
CA THR A 13 11.16 -31.56 -4.72
C THR A 13 11.01 -31.13 -6.19
N ALA A 14 12.16 -30.88 -6.80
CA ALA A 14 12.47 -31.00 -8.24
C ALA A 14 11.75 -30.05 -9.21
N LEU A 15 12.00 -28.74 -9.12
CA LEU A 15 11.46 -27.74 -10.05
C LEU A 15 12.38 -27.39 -11.26
N PHE A 16 13.63 -27.90 -11.33
CA PHE A 16 14.59 -27.49 -12.38
C PHE A 16 15.15 -28.64 -13.23
N GLY A 17 14.34 -29.68 -13.49
CA GLY A 17 14.76 -30.88 -14.22
C GLY A 17 14.05 -31.11 -15.56
N GLY A 18 13.94 -30.12 -16.45
CA GLY A 18 13.25 -30.25 -17.74
C GLY A 18 14.19 -30.37 -18.96
N ARG A 19 14.04 -31.44 -19.76
CA ARG A 19 14.69 -31.61 -21.08
C ARG A 19 13.91 -30.87 -22.17
N HIS A 20 14.60 -30.07 -22.99
CA HIS A 20 14.05 -29.43 -24.19
C HIS A 20 13.41 -30.44 -25.16
N VAL A 21 12.15 -30.19 -25.54
CA VAL A 21 11.48 -30.83 -26.68
C VAL A 21 11.06 -29.72 -27.65
N ALA A 22 11.51 -29.81 -28.91
CA ALA A 22 11.20 -28.85 -29.95
C ALA A 22 9.82 -29.14 -30.56
N GLY A 23 8.90 -28.18 -30.47
CA GLY A 23 7.61 -28.17 -31.16
C GLY A 23 7.19 -26.73 -31.49
N SER A 24 6.82 -26.48 -32.74
CA SER A 24 6.52 -25.14 -33.26
C SER A 24 5.03 -24.83 -33.18
N TYR A 25 4.63 -23.93 -32.28
CA TYR A 25 3.40 -23.14 -32.34
C TYR A 25 3.74 -21.68 -31.96
N ARG A 26 2.93 -20.71 -32.37
CA ARG A 26 3.26 -19.27 -32.24
C ARG A 26 3.16 -18.82 -30.78
N PHE A 27 4.31 -18.46 -30.23
CA PHE A 27 4.52 -17.91 -28.89
C PHE A 27 4.65 -16.38 -28.94
N TYR A 28 4.44 -15.72 -27.79
CA TYR A 28 5.09 -14.46 -27.45
C TYR A 28 6.60 -14.70 -27.40
N SER A 29 7.24 -14.55 -28.55
CA SER A 29 8.70 -14.64 -28.69
C SER A 29 9.20 -13.21 -28.78
N VAL A 30 9.72 -12.68 -27.67
CA VAL A 30 10.66 -11.54 -27.73
C VAL A 30 11.93 -12.08 -28.39
N LYS A 31 11.92 -12.10 -29.73
CA LYS A 31 13.10 -12.39 -30.55
C LYS A 31 13.71 -11.07 -31.02
N GLY A 32 14.05 -10.22 -30.07
CA GLY A 32 15.20 -9.34 -30.20
C GLY A 32 16.37 -10.09 -29.57
N LYS A 33 17.22 -10.71 -30.40
CA LYS A 33 18.55 -11.09 -29.91
C LYS A 33 19.32 -9.78 -29.78
N LEU A 34 19.46 -9.30 -28.57
CA LEU A 34 20.53 -8.37 -28.23
C LEU A 34 21.80 -9.21 -28.26
N ASP A 35 22.55 -9.16 -29.36
CA ASP A 35 23.72 -10.03 -29.60
C ASP A 35 24.93 -9.74 -28.65
N ASP A 36 24.72 -8.97 -27.57
CA ASP A 36 25.65 -8.76 -26.45
C ASP A 36 24.89 -8.96 -25.11
N ASP A 37 24.60 -10.22 -24.77
CA ASP A 37 23.85 -10.67 -23.57
C ASP A 37 24.53 -10.34 -22.22
N ASP A 38 25.67 -9.64 -22.21
CA ASP A 38 26.37 -9.21 -21.00
C ASP A 38 26.07 -7.73 -20.61
N ASP A 39 25.50 -6.92 -21.52
CA ASP A 39 25.38 -5.46 -21.34
C ASP A 39 23.94 -4.96 -21.06
N LEU A 40 22.93 -5.81 -21.25
CA LEU A 40 21.51 -5.44 -21.10
C LEU A 40 20.76 -6.35 -20.13
N ASN A 41 21.47 -6.82 -19.10
CA ASN A 41 20.83 -7.28 -17.88
C ASN A 41 20.33 -6.02 -17.13
N PHE A 42 19.27 -5.41 -17.65
CA PHE A 42 18.52 -4.36 -16.96
C PHE A 42 17.72 -4.99 -15.82
N ASP A 43 18.41 -5.63 -14.87
CA ASP A 43 18.02 -5.49 -13.48
C ASP A 43 17.94 -3.97 -13.29
N ALA A 44 16.76 -3.39 -13.04
CA ALA A 44 16.67 -1.98 -12.62
C ALA A 44 17.56 -1.69 -11.37
N VAL A 45 18.06 -2.76 -10.75
CA VAL A 45 19.05 -2.88 -9.67
C VAL A 45 20.53 -2.76 -10.14
N ASP A 46 20.92 -2.98 -11.40
CA ASP A 46 22.33 -2.92 -11.83
C ASP A 46 22.92 -1.50 -11.80
N VAL A 47 22.09 -0.48 -12.06
CA VAL A 47 22.46 0.93 -11.84
C VAL A 47 22.62 1.27 -10.33
N LEU A 48 22.23 0.34 -9.46
CA LEU A 48 22.24 0.46 -8.01
C LEU A 48 23.26 -0.50 -7.35
N LYS A 49 23.85 -1.45 -8.10
CA LYS A 49 24.89 -2.34 -7.59
C LYS A 49 26.18 -1.54 -7.35
N LYS A 50 26.83 -1.87 -6.24
CA LYS A 50 28.16 -1.34 -5.91
C LYS A 50 29.16 -1.86 -6.95
N PRO A 51 29.97 -1.01 -7.60
CA PRO A 51 30.94 -1.48 -8.58
C PRO A 51 31.88 -2.50 -7.93
N ALA A 52 32.30 -3.49 -8.71
CA ALA A 52 33.21 -4.51 -8.22
C ALA A 52 34.51 -3.86 -7.71
N PRO A 53 35.17 -4.42 -6.67
CA PRO A 53 36.40 -3.83 -6.14
C PRO A 53 37.49 -3.72 -7.22
N GLY A 54 37.69 -2.53 -7.79
CA GLY A 54 38.73 -2.27 -8.80
C GLY A 54 38.26 -1.56 -10.08
N GLU A 55 36.95 -1.41 -10.32
CA GLU A 55 36.45 -0.69 -11.49
C GLU A 55 36.45 0.83 -11.28
N GLN A 56 37.21 1.53 -12.12
CA GLN A 56 37.18 3.00 -12.21
C GLN A 56 36.14 3.41 -13.25
N SER A 57 34.90 3.60 -12.82
CA SER A 57 33.85 4.25 -13.61
C SER A 57 33.81 5.74 -13.24
N ASP A 58 33.92 6.61 -14.24
CA ASP A 58 33.85 8.09 -14.13
C ASP A 58 32.42 8.62 -13.92
N SER A 59 31.45 7.74 -13.73
CA SER A 59 30.06 8.12 -13.47
C SER A 59 29.88 8.69 -12.06
N GLU A 60 29.40 9.93 -11.97
CA GLU A 60 28.98 10.57 -10.71
C GLU A 60 27.84 9.80 -9.99
N LEU A 61 27.23 8.80 -10.64
CA LEU A 61 26.26 7.87 -10.06
C LEU A 61 26.95 6.76 -9.23
N ARG A 62 27.87 7.13 -8.33
CA ARG A 62 28.38 6.19 -7.33
C ARG A 62 27.22 5.62 -6.53
N SER A 63 27.26 4.31 -6.23
CA SER A 63 26.43 3.68 -5.21
C SER A 63 26.42 4.55 -3.95
N PHE A 64 25.30 5.19 -3.68
CA PHE A 64 25.14 6.03 -2.50
C PHE A 64 25.26 5.13 -1.26
N ASP A 65 26.26 5.39 -0.41
CA ASP A 65 26.47 4.61 0.82
C ASP A 65 25.43 5.00 1.87
N TRP A 66 24.20 4.54 1.62
CA TRP A 66 23.02 4.78 2.45
C TRP A 66 23.23 4.25 3.86
N TYR A 67 23.85 3.08 4.00
CA TYR A 67 24.00 2.39 5.26
C TYR A 67 24.95 3.16 6.20
N SER A 68 26.12 3.57 5.71
CA SER A 68 27.06 4.37 6.49
C SER A 68 26.46 5.72 6.91
N ARG A 69 25.68 6.37 6.03
CA ARG A 69 25.00 7.62 6.36
C ARG A 69 23.89 7.43 7.38
N PHE A 70 23.11 6.36 7.26
CA PHE A 70 22.06 6.03 8.21
C PHE A 70 22.64 5.70 9.59
N GLN A 71 23.70 4.89 9.64
CA GLN A 71 24.40 4.51 10.87
C GLN A 71 25.34 5.60 11.42
N LYS A 72 25.42 6.76 10.76
CA LYS A 72 26.34 7.83 11.14
C LYS A 72 26.07 8.29 12.57
N ALA A 73 27.09 8.17 13.42
CA ALA A 73 27.00 8.57 14.81
C ALA A 73 26.65 10.07 14.95
N PRO A 74 25.93 10.47 16.02
CA PRO A 74 25.62 11.87 16.27
C PRO A 74 26.89 12.72 16.33
N PRO A 75 26.87 13.94 15.77
CA PRO A 75 27.96 14.88 16.01
C PRO A 75 28.04 15.18 17.51
N LYS A 76 29.26 15.16 18.07
CA LYS A 76 29.49 15.34 19.52
C LYS A 76 28.92 16.69 20.01
N GLY A 77 27.94 16.66 20.92
CA GLY A 77 27.43 17.80 21.70
C GLY A 77 25.93 18.08 21.55
N LYS A 78 25.19 18.38 22.65
CA LYS A 78 23.72 18.56 22.64
C LYS A 78 23.18 19.66 21.69
N LYS A 79 23.99 20.66 21.35
CA LYS A 79 23.60 21.74 20.41
C LYS A 79 23.45 21.26 18.95
N THR A 80 23.79 20.00 18.66
CA THR A 80 23.81 19.48 17.30
C THR A 80 22.42 19.07 16.81
N VAL A 81 21.60 18.41 17.65
CA VAL A 81 20.24 17.98 17.26
C VAL A 81 19.34 19.16 16.89
N SER A 82 19.23 20.16 17.77
CA SER A 82 18.41 21.36 17.50
C SER A 82 18.87 22.11 16.24
N LYS A 83 20.18 22.17 15.98
CA LYS A 83 20.71 22.75 14.74
C LYS A 83 20.33 21.92 13.51
N ARG A 84 20.38 20.59 13.59
CA ARG A 84 19.97 19.69 12.50
C ARG A 84 18.48 19.80 12.21
N VAL A 85 17.64 19.79 13.24
CA VAL A 85 16.20 20.04 13.11
C VAL A 85 15.94 21.36 12.40
N LYS A 86 16.59 22.46 12.84
CA LYS A 86 16.46 23.76 12.18
C LYS A 86 16.93 23.75 10.72
N ASN A 87 18.01 23.03 10.42
CA ASN A 87 18.48 22.89 9.04
C ASN A 87 17.45 22.13 8.19
N LEU A 88 16.89 21.04 8.69
CA LEU A 88 15.85 20.27 8.00
C LEU A 88 14.59 21.10 7.78
N GLN A 89 14.14 21.86 8.78
CA GLN A 89 13.04 22.84 8.62
C GLN A 89 13.34 23.85 7.51
N ASN A 90 14.57 24.36 7.44
CA ASN A 90 14.96 25.29 6.38
C ASN A 90 14.99 24.62 5.00
N GLU A 91 15.44 23.36 4.89
CA GLU A 91 15.40 22.60 3.63
C GLU A 91 13.96 22.38 3.17
N LEU A 92 13.12 21.94 4.09
CA LEU A 92 11.69 21.77 3.93
C LEU A 92 10.99 23.06 3.42
N ASN A 93 11.33 24.22 3.99
CA ASN A 93 10.79 25.52 3.54
C ASN A 93 11.23 25.95 2.13
N LYS A 94 12.27 25.35 1.52
CA LYS A 94 12.64 25.67 0.13
C LYS A 94 11.60 25.15 -0.86
N TYR A 95 10.79 24.18 -0.46
CA TYR A 95 9.75 23.59 -1.31
C TYR A 95 8.51 24.49 -1.42
N THR A 96 8.35 25.45 -0.51
CA THR A 96 7.18 26.34 -0.45
C THR A 96 7.48 27.71 -1.08
N THR A 97 8.40 27.79 -2.05
CA THR A 97 8.73 29.04 -2.74
C THR A 97 8.03 29.12 -4.09
N MET A 98 7.63 30.32 -4.54
CA MET A 98 6.98 30.47 -5.85
C MET A 98 7.85 29.97 -7.01
N GLU A 99 9.17 30.12 -6.93
CA GLU A 99 10.09 29.57 -7.95
C GLU A 99 10.00 28.05 -8.06
N THR A 100 9.81 27.37 -6.92
CA THR A 100 9.58 25.93 -6.88
C THR A 100 8.22 25.59 -7.46
N ILE A 101 7.17 26.30 -7.04
CA ILE A 101 5.78 26.11 -7.48
C ILE A 101 5.61 26.30 -8.99
N GLU A 102 6.26 27.31 -9.59
CA GLU A 102 6.23 27.57 -11.04
C GLU A 102 6.84 26.43 -11.88
N LYS A 103 7.68 25.57 -11.28
CA LYS A 103 8.31 24.42 -11.95
C LYS A 103 7.50 23.14 -11.79
N LEU A 104 6.48 23.13 -10.94
CA LEU A 104 5.65 21.94 -10.74
C LEU A 104 4.62 21.82 -11.87
N ALA A 105 4.40 20.58 -12.30
CA ALA A 105 3.28 20.28 -13.19
C ALA A 105 1.96 20.45 -12.41
N PRO A 106 0.85 20.78 -13.09
CA PRO A 106 -0.45 20.97 -12.44
C PRO A 106 -1.03 19.67 -11.84
N ASP A 107 -0.59 18.50 -12.33
CA ASP A 107 -1.02 17.18 -11.87
C ASP A 107 0.06 16.10 -12.07
N PHE A 108 -0.16 14.94 -11.44
CA PHE A 108 0.77 13.80 -11.48
C PHE A 108 0.92 13.24 -12.90
N LEU A 109 -0.18 13.05 -13.63
CA LEU A 109 -0.13 12.48 -14.99
C LEU A 109 0.69 13.34 -15.94
N ALA A 110 0.58 14.67 -15.86
CA ALA A 110 1.39 15.59 -16.65
C ALA A 110 2.89 15.49 -16.32
N ALA A 111 3.25 15.42 -15.03
CA ALA A 111 4.64 15.21 -14.62
C ALA A 111 5.17 13.84 -15.07
N PHE A 112 4.37 12.80 -14.88
CA PHE A 112 4.68 11.42 -15.23
C PHE A 112 4.88 11.26 -16.74
N ASN A 113 3.94 11.75 -17.55
CA ASN A 113 4.00 11.66 -19.02
C ASN A 113 5.22 12.36 -19.59
N ASN A 114 5.52 13.60 -19.15
CA ASN A 114 6.71 14.30 -19.62
C ASN A 114 7.98 13.50 -19.33
N SER A 115 8.08 12.94 -18.13
CA SER A 115 9.22 12.13 -17.71
C SER A 115 9.32 10.80 -18.46
N LEU A 116 8.18 10.16 -18.72
CA LEU A 116 8.10 8.91 -19.46
C LEU A 116 8.45 9.10 -20.94
N ILE A 117 8.03 10.21 -21.55
CA ILE A 117 8.41 10.56 -22.93
C ILE A 117 9.92 10.77 -22.99
N ASP A 118 10.48 11.59 -22.11
CA ASP A 118 11.91 11.87 -22.08
C ASP A 118 12.72 10.58 -21.87
N PHE A 119 12.31 9.72 -20.94
CA PHE A 119 12.95 8.43 -20.74
C PHE A 119 12.79 7.51 -21.96
N GLY A 120 11.57 7.39 -22.46
CA GLY A 120 11.25 6.50 -23.57
C GLY A 120 11.99 6.86 -24.84
N ASP A 121 12.04 8.15 -25.20
CA ASP A 121 12.80 8.63 -26.36
C ASP A 121 14.31 8.38 -26.23
N ASN A 122 14.85 8.37 -25.00
CA ASN A 122 16.28 8.13 -24.77
C ASN A 122 16.65 6.65 -24.64
N PHE A 123 15.74 5.78 -24.19
CA PHE A 123 16.08 4.41 -23.78
C PHE A 123 15.17 3.32 -24.34
N LEU A 124 13.92 3.62 -24.70
CA LEU A 124 12.93 2.63 -25.14
C LEU A 124 12.50 2.80 -26.61
N GLY A 125 12.95 3.87 -27.28
CA GLY A 125 12.63 4.17 -28.67
C GLY A 125 12.86 2.97 -29.59
N ASP A 126 14.05 2.36 -29.51
CA ASP A 126 14.41 1.19 -30.33
C ASP A 126 13.51 -0.02 -30.02
N ALA A 127 13.20 -0.29 -28.75
CA ALA A 127 12.32 -1.40 -28.38
C ALA A 127 10.90 -1.22 -28.93
N VAL A 128 10.35 0.00 -28.83
CA VAL A 128 9.03 0.34 -29.41
C VAL A 128 9.08 0.30 -30.94
N GLU A 129 10.18 0.72 -31.55
CA GLU A 129 10.35 0.66 -33.00
C GLU A 129 10.52 -0.77 -33.52
N GLU A 130 11.10 -1.69 -32.76
CA GLU A 130 11.35 -3.07 -33.19
C GLU A 130 10.15 -3.99 -32.95
N GLU A 131 9.40 -3.79 -31.86
CA GLU A 131 8.28 -4.66 -31.49
C GLU A 131 6.95 -4.20 -32.13
N ASP A 132 6.38 -5.02 -33.03
CA ASP A 132 5.18 -4.64 -33.80
C ASP A 132 3.95 -4.29 -32.92
N THR A 133 3.82 -4.92 -31.76
CA THR A 133 2.78 -4.66 -30.75
C THR A 133 2.95 -3.28 -30.12
N LEU A 134 4.14 -2.96 -29.64
CA LEU A 134 4.45 -1.65 -29.06
C LEU A 134 4.34 -0.54 -30.10
N ARG A 135 4.79 -0.80 -31.34
CA ARG A 135 4.64 0.14 -32.46
C ARG A 135 3.16 0.41 -32.76
N ALA A 136 2.33 -0.62 -32.79
CA ALA A 136 0.89 -0.46 -33.00
C ALA A 136 0.25 0.38 -31.89
N ILE A 137 0.58 0.12 -30.61
CA ILE A 137 0.12 0.92 -29.47
C ILE A 137 0.57 2.37 -29.62
N ALA A 138 1.84 2.61 -30.01
CA ALA A 138 2.37 3.96 -30.22
C ALA A 138 1.59 4.73 -31.30
N GLU A 139 1.15 4.06 -32.35
CA GLU A 139 0.37 4.65 -33.44
C GLU A 139 -1.10 4.90 -33.09
N THR A 140 -1.72 4.04 -32.27
CA THR A 140 -3.15 4.11 -31.96
C THR A 140 -3.47 4.87 -30.67
N GLU A 141 -2.63 4.72 -29.65
CA GLU A 141 -2.86 5.20 -28.28
C GLU A 141 -1.85 6.26 -27.84
N GLY A 142 -0.71 6.37 -28.54
CA GLY A 142 0.35 7.33 -28.25
C GLY A 142 1.63 6.68 -27.76
N LYS A 143 2.76 7.38 -27.95
CA LYS A 143 4.10 6.88 -27.59
C LYS A 143 4.25 6.65 -26.09
N GLU A 144 3.57 7.45 -25.28
CA GLU A 144 3.56 7.37 -23.83
C GLU A 144 3.07 5.99 -23.37
N VAL A 145 1.98 5.51 -23.96
CA VAL A 145 1.40 4.20 -23.64
C VAL A 145 2.34 3.07 -24.08
N ALA A 146 2.99 3.20 -25.23
CA ALA A 146 3.96 2.21 -25.69
C ALA A 146 5.22 2.17 -24.81
N TYR A 147 5.76 3.31 -24.43
CA TYR A 147 6.91 3.40 -23.50
C TYR A 147 6.57 2.86 -22.12
N TYR A 148 5.35 3.11 -21.65
CA TYR A 148 4.84 2.52 -20.41
C TYR A 148 4.89 0.98 -20.47
N GLN A 149 4.28 0.40 -21.51
CA GLN A 149 4.22 -1.06 -21.68
C GLN A 149 5.62 -1.67 -21.82
N ALA A 150 6.52 -1.01 -22.54
CA ALA A 150 7.92 -1.43 -22.66
C ALA A 150 8.63 -1.41 -21.29
N ALA A 151 8.45 -0.35 -20.49
CA ALA A 151 9.04 -0.25 -19.15
C ALA A 151 8.49 -1.33 -18.21
N VAL A 152 7.18 -1.62 -18.25
CA VAL A 152 6.57 -2.71 -17.48
C VAL A 152 7.13 -4.06 -17.91
N GLY A 153 7.30 -4.29 -19.22
CA GLY A 153 7.93 -5.51 -19.75
C GLY A 153 9.34 -5.71 -19.23
N LEU A 154 10.14 -4.65 -19.15
CA LEU A 154 11.47 -4.68 -18.53
C LEU A 154 11.39 -5.00 -17.03
N LEU A 155 10.44 -4.41 -16.30
CA LEU A 155 10.29 -4.60 -14.85
C LEU A 155 9.79 -5.98 -14.46
N LYS A 156 8.88 -6.60 -15.24
CA LYS A 156 8.39 -7.96 -15.00
C LYS A 156 9.47 -9.02 -15.24
N GLY A 157 10.58 -8.65 -15.88
CA GLY A 157 11.73 -9.52 -16.10
C GLY A 157 11.44 -10.68 -17.04
N GLN A 158 12.50 -11.31 -17.53
CA GLN A 158 12.38 -12.49 -18.40
C GLN A 158 11.81 -13.70 -17.64
N THR A 159 12.03 -13.79 -16.32
CA THR A 159 11.63 -14.93 -15.49
C THR A 159 10.12 -15.13 -15.38
N ASP A 160 9.34 -14.05 -15.22
CA ASP A 160 7.88 -14.19 -15.10
C ASP A 160 7.26 -14.64 -16.43
N ILE A 161 7.80 -14.18 -17.56
CA ILE A 161 7.40 -14.62 -18.90
C ILE A 161 7.71 -16.12 -19.09
N GLU A 162 8.87 -16.58 -18.65
CA GLU A 162 9.22 -18.01 -18.67
C GLU A 162 8.27 -18.85 -17.81
N ILE A 163 7.88 -18.35 -16.64
CA ILE A 163 6.93 -19.02 -15.74
C ILE A 163 5.54 -19.12 -16.40
N LEU A 164 5.04 -18.03 -16.97
CA LEU A 164 3.76 -18.02 -17.68
C LEU A 164 3.79 -19.01 -18.85
N ASN A 165 4.83 -18.99 -19.67
CA ASN A 165 4.99 -19.94 -20.76
C ASN A 165 5.06 -21.40 -20.25
N SER A 166 5.76 -21.65 -19.15
CA SER A 166 5.82 -22.98 -18.53
C SER A 166 4.45 -23.47 -18.06
N ARG A 167 3.61 -22.58 -17.51
CA ARG A 167 2.23 -22.91 -17.12
C ARG A 167 1.34 -23.21 -18.31
N LEU A 168 1.46 -22.45 -19.39
CA LEU A 168 0.74 -22.69 -20.65
C LEU A 168 1.07 -24.07 -21.23
N GLU A 169 2.33 -24.49 -21.13
CA GLU A 169 2.80 -25.79 -21.64
C GLU A 169 2.46 -26.99 -20.72
N THR A 170 2.09 -26.74 -19.47
CA THR A 170 1.79 -27.80 -18.50
C THR A 170 0.49 -28.54 -18.91
N PRO A 171 0.52 -29.88 -19.12
CA PRO A 171 -0.67 -30.62 -19.55
C PRO A 171 -1.83 -30.51 -18.55
N ARG A 172 -3.05 -30.26 -19.06
CA ARG A 172 -4.28 -30.22 -18.26
C ARG A 172 -4.93 -31.60 -18.16
N GLU A 173 -5.55 -31.86 -17.03
CA GLU A 173 -6.27 -33.12 -16.77
C GLU A 173 -7.79 -32.89 -16.91
N GLU A 174 -8.44 -33.69 -17.76
CA GLU A 174 -9.89 -33.62 -17.97
C GLU A 174 -10.66 -33.97 -16.69
N PHE A 175 -11.77 -33.29 -16.46
CA PHE A 175 -12.69 -33.56 -15.35
C PHE A 175 -14.11 -33.12 -15.70
N ASP A 176 -15.02 -33.14 -14.73
CA ASP A 176 -16.44 -32.83 -14.90
C ASP A 176 -16.67 -31.38 -15.41
N ASP A 177 -17.18 -31.26 -16.65
CA ASP A 177 -17.47 -29.99 -17.33
C ASP A 177 -18.45 -29.11 -16.56
N GLU A 178 -19.39 -29.68 -15.79
CA GLU A 178 -20.37 -28.91 -15.01
C GLU A 178 -19.69 -28.22 -13.82
N ILE A 179 -18.77 -28.91 -13.15
CA ILE A 179 -17.97 -28.32 -12.07
C ILE A 179 -17.06 -27.24 -12.62
N TYR A 180 -16.40 -27.48 -13.77
CA TYR A 180 -15.57 -26.46 -14.42
C TYR A 180 -16.35 -25.21 -14.79
N SER A 181 -17.50 -25.40 -15.44
CA SER A 181 -18.33 -24.29 -15.91
C SER A 181 -18.76 -23.40 -14.75
N ARG A 182 -19.13 -23.96 -13.59
CA ARG A 182 -19.46 -23.15 -12.40
C ARG A 182 -18.27 -22.34 -11.88
N PHE A 183 -17.06 -22.90 -11.90
CA PHE A 183 -15.86 -22.16 -11.52
C PHE A 183 -15.60 -20.99 -12.48
N VAL A 184 -15.69 -21.22 -13.78
CA VAL A 184 -15.49 -20.20 -14.82
C VAL A 184 -16.59 -19.13 -14.76
N ASP A 185 -17.85 -19.51 -14.51
CA ASP A 185 -18.96 -18.59 -14.35
C ASP A 185 -18.76 -17.65 -13.15
N GLU A 186 -18.28 -18.18 -12.01
CA GLU A 186 -17.94 -17.36 -10.84
C GLU A 186 -16.72 -16.47 -11.09
N LEU A 187 -15.71 -16.95 -11.84
CA LEU A 187 -14.50 -16.20 -12.15
C LEU A 187 -14.79 -15.00 -13.07
N ASN A 188 -15.74 -15.14 -13.99
CA ASN A 188 -16.10 -14.12 -14.99
C ASN A 188 -17.26 -13.21 -14.57
N LYS A 189 -17.66 -13.24 -13.29
CA LYS A 189 -18.62 -12.27 -12.77
C LYS A 189 -18.08 -10.85 -12.89
N ASP A 190 -19.00 -9.91 -13.15
CA ASP A 190 -18.67 -8.49 -13.13
C ASP A 190 -18.20 -8.04 -11.73
N GLU A 191 -17.54 -6.89 -11.67
CA GLU A 191 -16.94 -6.36 -10.44
C GLU A 191 -17.99 -6.18 -9.31
N GLU A 192 -19.24 -5.85 -9.66
CA GLU A 192 -20.33 -5.64 -8.69
C GLU A 192 -20.83 -6.95 -8.06
N SER A 193 -20.77 -8.07 -8.80
CA SER A 193 -21.25 -9.38 -8.34
C SER A 193 -20.12 -10.35 -7.95
N PHE A 194 -18.86 -9.97 -8.19
CA PHE A 194 -17.70 -10.79 -7.88
C PHE A 194 -17.56 -11.02 -6.36
N ASN A 195 -17.38 -12.28 -5.97
CA ASN A 195 -17.15 -12.66 -4.58
C ASN A 195 -16.08 -13.74 -4.50
N ILE A 196 -14.92 -13.37 -3.96
CA ILE A 196 -13.77 -14.28 -3.82
C ILE A 196 -14.08 -15.54 -3.00
N GLN A 197 -14.97 -15.46 -2.00
CA GLN A 197 -15.34 -16.64 -1.20
C GLN A 197 -16.16 -17.64 -2.01
N SER A 198 -17.10 -17.17 -2.82
CA SER A 198 -17.87 -18.02 -3.74
C SER A 198 -16.95 -18.70 -4.77
N LEU A 199 -16.04 -17.93 -5.36
CA LEU A 199 -15.04 -18.45 -6.30
C LEU A 199 -14.16 -19.53 -5.66
N LEU A 200 -13.67 -19.30 -4.44
CA LEU A 200 -12.86 -20.29 -3.71
C LEU A 200 -13.65 -21.54 -3.32
N GLN A 201 -14.96 -21.42 -3.08
CA GLN A 201 -15.82 -22.58 -2.85
C GLN A 201 -15.98 -23.44 -4.11
N GLU A 202 -16.12 -22.84 -5.29
CA GLU A 202 -16.13 -23.59 -6.55
C GLU A 202 -14.74 -24.17 -6.85
N TYR A 203 -13.66 -23.41 -6.66
CA TYR A 203 -12.28 -23.89 -6.77
C TYR A 203 -12.05 -25.12 -5.88
N ALA A 204 -12.52 -25.10 -4.63
CA ALA A 204 -12.36 -26.21 -3.69
C ALA A 204 -13.03 -27.52 -4.14
N LYS A 205 -14.00 -27.47 -5.07
CA LYS A 205 -14.68 -28.64 -5.64
C LYS A 205 -13.88 -29.31 -6.76
N LEU A 206 -12.87 -28.63 -7.31
CA LEU A 206 -11.97 -29.20 -8.32
C LEU A 206 -11.14 -30.36 -7.72
N PRO A 207 -10.76 -31.38 -8.50
CA PRO A 207 -9.90 -32.45 -8.02
C PRO A 207 -8.49 -31.94 -7.68
N VAL A 208 -7.78 -32.58 -6.74
CA VAL A 208 -6.42 -32.17 -6.34
C VAL A 208 -5.37 -32.87 -7.21
N PRO A 209 -4.35 -32.16 -7.75
CA PRO A 209 -4.09 -30.72 -7.60
C PRO A 209 -4.99 -29.88 -8.53
N ARG A 210 -5.68 -28.89 -7.95
CA ARG A 210 -6.78 -28.18 -8.63
C ARG A 210 -6.34 -27.41 -9.85
N ALA A 211 -5.15 -26.81 -9.80
CA ALA A 211 -4.59 -26.03 -10.91
C ALA A 211 -4.42 -26.83 -12.20
N LYS A 212 -4.25 -28.17 -12.15
CA LYS A 212 -4.18 -29.01 -13.36
C LYS A 212 -5.48 -29.12 -14.12
N HIS A 213 -6.60 -28.80 -13.48
CA HIS A 213 -7.94 -28.93 -14.05
C HIS A 213 -8.45 -27.59 -14.58
N ILE A 214 -7.66 -26.51 -14.52
CA ILE A 214 -8.07 -25.18 -14.97
C ILE A 214 -7.38 -24.87 -16.30
N GLN A 215 -8.11 -24.37 -17.29
CA GLN A 215 -7.48 -23.94 -18.55
C GLN A 215 -6.47 -22.82 -18.28
N PRO A 216 -5.38 -22.72 -19.06
CA PRO A 216 -4.31 -21.78 -18.75
C PRO A 216 -4.76 -20.32 -18.61
N GLU A 217 -5.63 -19.84 -19.51
CA GLU A 217 -6.14 -18.47 -19.47
C GLU A 217 -6.97 -18.21 -18.21
N ASP A 218 -7.82 -19.16 -17.84
CA ASP A 218 -8.66 -19.07 -16.64
C ASP A 218 -7.81 -19.20 -15.35
N LEU A 219 -6.69 -19.93 -15.39
CA LEU A 219 -5.78 -20.04 -14.27
C LEU A 219 -5.07 -18.71 -14.00
N GLU A 220 -4.55 -18.05 -15.03
CA GLU A 220 -3.90 -16.75 -14.85
C GLU A 220 -4.90 -15.69 -14.39
N LEU A 221 -6.11 -15.66 -14.97
CA LEU A 221 -7.17 -14.77 -14.50
C LEU A 221 -7.53 -15.05 -13.03
N PHE A 222 -7.65 -16.32 -12.64
CA PHE A 222 -7.88 -16.72 -11.26
C PHE A 222 -6.77 -16.27 -10.32
N LEU A 223 -5.50 -16.47 -10.68
CA LEU A 223 -4.36 -16.09 -9.85
C LEU A 223 -4.24 -14.56 -9.72
N GLU A 224 -4.50 -13.80 -10.78
CA GLU A 224 -4.56 -12.33 -10.72
C GLU A 224 -5.65 -11.86 -9.76
N GLN A 225 -6.88 -12.37 -9.89
CA GLN A 225 -7.96 -12.06 -8.96
C GLN A 225 -7.61 -12.49 -7.53
N PHE A 226 -7.09 -13.71 -7.36
CA PHE A 226 -6.72 -14.24 -6.06
C PHE A 226 -5.66 -13.36 -5.35
N LYS A 227 -4.65 -12.90 -6.09
CA LYS A 227 -3.62 -12.00 -5.57
C LYS A 227 -4.24 -10.73 -4.99
N LEU A 228 -5.20 -10.10 -5.68
CA LEU A 228 -5.87 -8.89 -5.20
C LEU A 228 -6.53 -9.08 -3.83
N TYR A 229 -7.14 -10.24 -3.60
CA TYR A 229 -7.87 -10.52 -2.36
C TYR A 229 -7.05 -11.24 -1.28
N ALA A 230 -5.84 -11.73 -1.57
CA ALA A 230 -5.06 -12.61 -0.68
C ALA A 230 -4.88 -12.08 0.75
N PHE A 231 -4.75 -10.76 0.95
CA PHE A 231 -4.61 -10.16 2.28
C PHE A 231 -5.88 -10.18 3.13
N TYR A 232 -7.05 -10.36 2.52
CA TYR A 232 -8.34 -10.48 3.21
C TYR A 232 -8.73 -11.93 3.49
N LEU A 233 -7.94 -12.89 2.97
CA LEU A 233 -8.18 -14.30 3.12
C LEU A 233 -7.44 -14.85 4.33
N ASN A 234 -7.92 -16.00 4.81
CA ASN A 234 -7.16 -16.79 5.76
C ASN A 234 -5.86 -17.27 5.10
N VAL A 235 -4.73 -17.14 5.82
CA VAL A 235 -3.42 -17.65 5.39
C VAL A 235 -3.46 -19.10 4.92
N GLU A 236 -4.27 -19.96 5.55
CA GLU A 236 -4.36 -21.37 5.16
C GLU A 236 -4.97 -21.54 3.76
N LEU A 237 -5.84 -20.63 3.33
CA LEU A 237 -6.39 -20.63 1.97
C LEU A 237 -5.36 -20.10 0.97
N VAL A 238 -4.58 -19.09 1.35
CA VAL A 238 -3.47 -18.56 0.55
C VAL A 238 -2.43 -19.65 0.28
N ASP A 239 -2.00 -20.34 1.33
CA ASP A 239 -1.06 -21.45 1.23
C ASP A 239 -1.62 -22.61 0.41
N LEU A 240 -2.91 -22.93 0.57
CA LEU A 240 -3.56 -23.98 -0.20
C LEU A 240 -3.51 -23.72 -1.71
N VAL A 241 -3.87 -22.50 -2.15
CA VAL A 241 -3.92 -22.17 -3.58
C VAL A 241 -2.52 -22.22 -4.21
N PHE A 242 -1.52 -21.60 -3.59
CA PHE A 242 -0.16 -21.62 -4.15
C PHE A 242 0.48 -23.00 -4.06
N GLN A 243 0.22 -23.78 -2.99
CA GLN A 243 0.67 -25.16 -2.92
C GLN A 243 0.03 -26.04 -3.99
N ASP A 244 -1.25 -25.81 -4.34
CA ASP A 244 -1.92 -26.53 -5.42
C ASP A 244 -1.29 -26.25 -6.79
N VAL A 245 -0.82 -25.02 -7.04
CA VAL A 245 -0.04 -24.67 -8.26
C VAL A 245 1.29 -25.42 -8.29
N ILE A 246 2.02 -25.44 -7.16
CA ILE A 246 3.28 -26.18 -7.04
C ILE A 246 3.06 -27.70 -7.21
N ASP A 247 2.03 -28.26 -6.57
CA ASP A 247 1.69 -29.68 -6.63
C ASP A 247 1.19 -30.09 -8.03
N ALA A 248 0.66 -29.14 -8.80
CA ALA A 248 0.35 -29.32 -10.22
C ALA A 248 1.61 -29.43 -11.11
N GLY A 249 2.80 -29.18 -10.57
CA GLY A 249 4.07 -29.14 -11.31
C GLY A 249 4.29 -27.82 -12.04
N MET A 250 3.57 -26.76 -11.65
CA MET A 250 3.67 -25.44 -12.23
C MET A 250 4.60 -24.56 -11.38
N MET A 251 5.31 -23.64 -12.03
CA MET A 251 6.12 -22.63 -11.32
C MET A 251 5.22 -21.54 -10.75
N ILE A 252 5.66 -20.92 -9.65
CA ILE A 252 5.06 -19.70 -9.08
C ILE A 252 5.94 -18.50 -9.37
N THR A 253 5.34 -17.33 -9.60
CA THR A 253 6.10 -16.08 -9.80
C THR A 253 6.71 -15.61 -8.48
N GLN A 254 7.71 -14.72 -8.57
CA GLN A 254 8.29 -14.14 -7.36
C GLN A 254 7.26 -13.32 -6.58
N GLU A 255 6.35 -12.62 -7.28
CA GLU A 255 5.25 -11.87 -6.68
C GLU A 255 4.30 -12.77 -5.89
N GLU A 256 3.87 -13.89 -6.48
CA GLU A 256 2.99 -14.87 -5.83
C GLU A 256 3.63 -15.47 -4.56
N LEU A 257 4.92 -15.81 -4.64
CA LEU A 257 5.69 -16.28 -3.49
C LEU A 257 5.74 -15.20 -2.40
N HIS A 258 6.10 -13.96 -2.75
CA HIS A 258 6.12 -12.84 -1.81
C HIS A 258 4.75 -12.61 -1.16
N ARG A 259 3.66 -12.71 -1.93
CA ARG A 259 2.28 -12.56 -1.44
C ARG A 259 1.94 -13.63 -0.41
N SER A 260 2.21 -14.91 -0.73
CA SER A 260 2.02 -16.04 0.20
C SER A 260 2.77 -15.83 1.51
N LEU A 261 4.06 -15.55 1.42
CA LEU A 261 4.91 -15.35 2.60
C LEU A 261 4.49 -14.11 3.41
N SER A 262 4.08 -13.03 2.74
CA SER A 262 3.57 -11.82 3.40
C SER A 262 2.31 -12.10 4.21
N CYS A 263 1.37 -12.89 3.68
CA CYS A 263 0.19 -13.32 4.43
C CYS A 263 0.58 -14.13 5.67
N GLN A 264 1.56 -15.04 5.55
CA GLN A 264 2.06 -15.81 6.69
C GLN A 264 2.67 -14.93 7.77
N LEU A 265 3.46 -13.93 7.38
CA LEU A 265 4.09 -12.98 8.31
C LEU A 265 3.06 -12.03 8.96
N ALA A 266 2.00 -11.68 8.24
CA ALA A 266 0.92 -10.81 8.75
C ALA A 266 0.12 -11.44 9.90
N THR A 267 0.11 -12.78 10.03
CA THR A 267 -0.63 -13.50 11.11
C THR A 267 -0.10 -13.25 12.54
N GLY A 268 0.88 -12.35 12.73
CA GLY A 268 1.21 -11.80 14.04
C GLY A 268 1.99 -12.75 14.95
N LYS A 269 2.64 -13.77 14.39
CA LYS A 269 3.61 -14.58 15.14
C LYS A 269 4.84 -13.71 15.47
N VAL A 270 5.49 -14.00 16.60
CA VAL A 270 6.80 -13.42 16.93
C VAL A 270 7.75 -13.74 15.77
N PHE A 271 8.19 -12.71 15.05
CA PHE A 271 9.15 -12.85 13.96
C PHE A 271 10.57 -12.74 14.53
N GLY A 272 11.31 -13.86 14.46
CA GLY A 272 12.65 -13.98 15.02
C GLY A 272 13.64 -14.56 14.01
N GLN A 273 14.89 -14.74 14.45
CA GLN A 273 15.98 -15.19 13.60
C GLN A 273 15.68 -16.51 12.88
N GLU A 274 15.06 -17.48 13.56
CA GLU A 274 14.73 -18.78 12.98
C GLU A 274 13.75 -18.65 11.81
N ALA A 275 12.69 -17.84 11.99
CA ALA A 275 11.71 -17.58 10.94
C ALA A 275 12.36 -16.85 9.75
N TYR A 276 13.18 -15.82 10.01
CA TYR A 276 13.91 -15.12 8.95
C TYR A 276 14.79 -16.07 8.12
N GLN A 277 15.51 -16.99 8.76
CA GLN A 277 16.33 -17.99 8.07
C GLN A 277 15.48 -19.01 7.29
N GLU A 278 14.36 -19.47 7.86
CA GLU A 278 13.44 -20.40 7.20
C GLU A 278 12.83 -19.79 5.93
N PHE A 279 12.29 -18.57 6.02
CA PHE A 279 11.71 -17.89 4.85
C PHE A 279 12.76 -17.51 3.81
N SER A 280 13.95 -17.06 4.23
CA SER A 280 15.04 -16.79 3.31
C SER A 280 15.43 -18.05 2.53
N LYS A 281 15.49 -19.19 3.23
CA LYS A 281 15.78 -20.49 2.62
C LYS A 281 14.71 -20.88 1.61
N VAL A 282 13.42 -20.74 1.96
CA VAL A 282 12.29 -21.00 1.04
C VAL A 282 12.44 -20.23 -0.27
N ILE A 283 12.70 -18.91 -0.21
CA ILE A 283 12.86 -18.08 -1.41
C ILE A 283 14.02 -18.57 -2.27
N THR A 284 15.17 -18.84 -1.65
CA THR A 284 16.34 -19.33 -2.40
C THR A 284 16.16 -20.74 -2.97
N GLU A 285 15.42 -21.63 -2.30
CA GLU A 285 15.16 -23.00 -2.77
C GLU A 285 14.17 -23.03 -3.94
N THR A 286 13.32 -22.00 -4.08
CA THR A 286 12.48 -21.80 -5.28
C THR A 286 13.23 -21.23 -6.48
N GLY A 287 14.53 -20.95 -6.33
CA GLY A 287 15.39 -20.43 -7.41
C GLY A 287 15.43 -18.90 -7.49
N PHE A 288 14.73 -18.19 -6.62
CA PHE A 288 14.75 -16.73 -6.56
C PHE A 288 15.88 -16.22 -5.66
N ALA A 289 16.52 -15.12 -6.05
CA ALA A 289 17.40 -14.37 -5.16
C ALA A 289 16.56 -13.53 -4.19
N LEU A 290 17.08 -13.31 -2.97
CA LEU A 290 16.52 -12.30 -2.08
C LEU A 290 16.71 -10.92 -2.71
N ASN A 291 15.62 -10.26 -3.05
CA ASN A 291 15.62 -8.89 -3.57
C ASN A 291 15.13 -7.91 -2.49
N ILE A 292 15.03 -6.63 -2.85
CA ILE A 292 14.62 -5.59 -1.90
C ILE A 292 13.20 -5.82 -1.36
N ASP A 293 12.30 -6.38 -2.15
CA ASP A 293 10.93 -6.67 -1.73
C ASP A 293 10.86 -7.81 -0.72
N SER A 294 11.65 -8.88 -0.94
CA SER A 294 11.82 -9.95 0.05
C SER A 294 12.28 -9.39 1.39
N TYR A 295 13.25 -8.47 1.36
CA TYR A 295 13.75 -7.82 2.56
C TYR A 295 12.73 -6.88 3.20
N ASN A 296 12.00 -6.08 2.41
CA ASN A 296 10.95 -5.20 2.92
C ASN A 296 9.83 -5.98 3.60
N MET A 297 9.48 -7.16 3.08
CA MET A 297 8.55 -8.08 3.73
C MET A 297 9.07 -8.50 5.12
N PHE A 298 10.35 -8.87 5.25
CA PHE A 298 10.96 -9.21 6.55
C PHE A 298 11.08 -8.02 7.51
N LEU A 299 11.42 -6.83 7.00
CA LEU A 299 11.48 -5.59 7.77
C LEU A 299 10.08 -5.21 8.30
N THR A 300 9.04 -5.39 7.49
CA THR A 300 7.63 -5.19 7.90
C THR A 300 7.27 -6.15 9.04
N ALA A 301 7.61 -7.43 8.93
CA ALA A 301 7.41 -8.41 10.00
C ALA A 301 8.17 -8.03 11.29
N CYS A 302 9.38 -7.46 11.17
CA CYS A 302 10.12 -6.93 12.31
C CYS A 302 9.42 -5.72 12.96
N VAL A 303 8.85 -4.81 12.18
CA VAL A 303 8.08 -3.66 12.69
C VAL A 303 6.85 -4.13 13.46
N VAL A 304 6.06 -5.04 12.89
CA VAL A 304 4.85 -5.58 13.52
C VAL A 304 5.19 -6.33 14.81
N SER A 305 6.24 -7.15 14.80
CA SER A 305 6.72 -7.87 15.98
C SER A 305 7.54 -7.02 16.96
N LYS A 306 7.80 -5.74 16.61
CA LYS A 306 8.68 -4.81 17.34
C LYS A 306 10.09 -5.35 17.60
N ASN A 307 10.60 -6.21 16.70
CA ASN A 307 11.93 -6.80 16.80
C ASN A 307 13.00 -5.88 16.16
N THR A 308 13.41 -4.85 16.90
CA THR A 308 14.40 -3.87 16.44
C THR A 308 15.79 -4.44 16.19
N ASP A 309 16.16 -5.51 16.89
CA ASP A 309 17.49 -6.11 16.76
C ASP A 309 17.63 -6.86 15.43
N LEU A 310 16.62 -7.66 15.07
CA LEU A 310 16.57 -8.35 13.79
C LEU A 310 16.43 -7.35 12.62
N PHE A 311 15.65 -6.27 12.79
CA PHE A 311 15.55 -5.21 11.80
C PHE A 311 16.94 -4.65 11.44
N GLY A 312 17.77 -4.35 12.45
CA GLY A 312 19.12 -3.84 12.24
C GLY A 312 20.05 -4.82 11.53
N GLN A 313 19.89 -6.13 11.77
CA GLN A 313 20.62 -7.19 11.08
C GLN A 313 20.21 -7.28 9.61
N ILE A 314 18.90 -7.30 9.34
CA ILE A 314 18.38 -7.34 7.98
C ILE A 314 18.84 -6.12 7.17
N LEU A 315 18.88 -4.92 7.76
CA LEU A 315 19.46 -3.75 7.07
C LEU A 315 20.94 -3.95 6.71
N ASN A 316 21.71 -4.63 7.56
CA ASN A 316 23.09 -4.98 7.24
C ASN A 316 23.15 -5.98 6.09
N ASP A 317 22.26 -6.98 6.08
CA ASP A 317 22.17 -8.00 5.03
C ASP A 317 21.80 -7.37 3.67
N ILE A 318 20.88 -6.40 3.63
CA ILE A 318 20.58 -5.58 2.43
C ILE A 318 21.85 -4.88 1.92
N ASN A 319 22.61 -4.25 2.82
CA ASN A 319 23.84 -3.55 2.48
C ASN A 319 24.96 -4.51 2.01
N GLU A 320 25.10 -5.68 2.64
CA GLU A 320 26.07 -6.72 2.25
C GLU A 320 25.72 -7.34 0.90
N ALA A 321 24.44 -7.49 0.59
CA ALA A 321 23.93 -7.89 -0.71
C ALA A 321 24.12 -6.80 -1.79
N GLY A 322 24.58 -5.59 -1.42
CA GLY A 322 24.76 -4.48 -2.33
C GLY A 322 23.46 -3.89 -2.87
N LEU A 323 22.33 -4.16 -2.21
CA LEU A 323 21.02 -3.65 -2.59
C LEU A 323 20.83 -2.22 -2.11
N GLN A 324 20.11 -1.42 -2.90
CA GLN A 324 19.70 -0.07 -2.52
C GLN A 324 18.31 -0.08 -1.89
N PRO A 325 18.05 0.76 -0.87
CA PRO A 325 16.74 0.87 -0.26
C PRO A 325 15.71 1.37 -1.27
N SER A 326 14.53 0.74 -1.28
CA SER A 326 13.35 1.29 -1.97
C SER A 326 12.64 2.32 -1.08
N ARG A 327 11.58 2.94 -1.60
CA ARG A 327 10.74 3.85 -0.81
C ARG A 327 10.16 3.16 0.43
N THR A 328 9.60 1.97 0.26
CA THR A 328 9.12 1.13 1.36
C THR A 328 10.22 0.85 2.39
N THR A 329 11.46 0.60 1.95
CA THR A 329 12.59 0.41 2.87
C THR A 329 12.81 1.67 3.73
N PHE A 330 12.79 2.86 3.13
CA PHE A 330 12.95 4.12 3.87
C PHE A 330 11.81 4.37 4.86
N GLN A 331 10.56 4.08 4.48
CA GLN A 331 9.40 4.16 5.39
C GLN A 331 9.58 3.25 6.60
N LEU A 332 9.96 1.99 6.37
CA LEU A 332 10.22 1.01 7.43
C LEU A 332 11.40 1.45 8.32
N MET A 333 12.45 2.04 7.74
CA MET A 333 13.57 2.62 8.51
C MET A 333 13.14 3.80 9.38
N ALA A 334 12.18 4.60 8.94
CA ALA A 334 11.61 5.69 9.75
C ALA A 334 10.85 5.11 10.95
N VAL A 335 9.95 4.17 10.72
CA VAL A 335 9.21 3.47 11.78
C VAL A 335 10.16 2.79 12.76
N TYR A 336 11.18 2.08 12.27
CA TYR A 336 12.24 1.48 13.10
C TYR A 336 12.97 2.52 13.97
N SER A 337 13.29 3.69 13.42
CA SER A 337 13.93 4.77 14.17
C SER A 337 13.01 5.32 15.28
N GLY A 338 11.71 5.42 15.01
CA GLY A 338 10.68 5.76 16.00
C GLY A 338 10.55 4.72 17.11
N LEU A 339 10.47 3.43 16.76
CA LEU A 339 10.37 2.31 17.71
C LEU A 339 11.62 2.20 18.60
N SER A 340 12.81 2.36 18.02
CA SER A 340 14.09 2.34 18.75
C SER A 340 14.39 3.63 19.53
N LYS A 341 13.52 4.65 19.40
CA LYS A 341 13.69 5.99 20.00
C LYS A 341 15.02 6.66 19.61
N ASP A 342 15.56 6.33 18.43
CA ASP A 342 16.83 6.87 17.92
C ASP A 342 16.59 8.07 17.00
N ILE A 343 16.50 9.25 17.60
CA ILE A 343 16.38 10.52 16.87
C ILE A 343 17.52 10.75 15.87
N ASN A 344 18.73 10.24 16.12
CA ASN A 344 19.85 10.52 15.22
C ASN A 344 19.73 9.74 13.92
N LYS A 345 19.33 8.47 14.00
CA LYS A 345 19.00 7.67 12.81
C LYS A 345 17.86 8.29 12.02
N LEU A 346 16.82 8.77 12.70
CA LEU A 346 15.70 9.43 12.03
C LEU A 346 16.13 10.73 11.32
N LEU A 347 16.93 11.57 11.98
CA LEU A 347 17.44 12.79 11.35
C LEU A 347 18.44 12.49 10.22
N ASN A 348 19.25 11.43 10.34
CA ASN A 348 20.10 10.97 9.23
C ASN A 348 19.21 10.57 8.05
N LEU A 349 18.14 9.82 8.30
CA LEU A 349 17.20 9.36 7.29
C LEU A 349 16.49 10.53 6.57
N LEU A 350 16.03 11.53 7.32
CA LEU A 350 15.47 12.77 6.75
C LEU A 350 16.51 13.54 5.93
N GLU A 351 17.76 13.66 6.39
CA GLU A 351 18.83 14.30 5.61
C GLU A 351 19.14 13.51 4.32
N ILE A 352 19.07 12.18 4.36
CA ILE A 352 19.21 11.34 3.18
C ILE A 352 18.08 11.67 2.19
N ARG A 353 16.82 11.62 2.65
CA ARG A 353 15.62 11.79 1.81
C ARG A 353 15.40 13.22 1.31
N LEU A 354 15.79 14.23 2.07
CA LEU A 354 15.56 15.64 1.69
C LEU A 354 16.74 16.25 0.95
N VAL A 355 17.97 15.78 1.22
CA VAL A 355 19.18 16.47 0.75
C VAL A 355 20.01 15.63 -0.21
N THR A 356 20.10 14.31 0.00
CA THR A 356 21.04 13.51 -0.80
C THR A 356 20.39 12.73 -1.93
N ILE A 357 19.33 12.00 -1.62
CA ILE A 357 18.47 11.39 -2.62
C ILE A 357 17.15 12.12 -2.45
N PRO A 358 16.97 13.28 -3.11
CA PRO A 358 15.71 14.02 -3.05
C PRO A 358 14.65 13.27 -3.86
N LEU A 359 14.39 12.02 -3.45
CA LEU A 359 13.29 11.23 -3.93
C LEU A 359 11.99 11.82 -3.41
N LEU A 360 10.95 11.52 -4.16
CA LEU A 360 9.56 11.81 -3.90
C LEU A 360 9.16 11.53 -2.44
N LEU A 361 8.80 12.55 -1.66
CA LEU A 361 8.14 12.33 -0.38
C LEU A 361 6.65 12.16 -0.63
N ASP A 362 6.18 10.92 -0.53
CA ASP A 362 4.76 10.63 -0.61
C ASP A 362 4.01 10.82 0.71
N ALA A 363 2.67 10.77 0.64
CA ALA A 363 1.84 10.81 1.83
C ALA A 363 2.22 9.70 2.85
N SER A 364 2.66 8.54 2.36
CA SER A 364 3.08 7.40 3.19
C SER A 364 4.41 7.67 3.88
N ASP A 365 5.36 8.30 3.19
CA ASP A 365 6.62 8.80 3.72
C ASP A 365 6.35 9.86 4.78
N ILE A 366 5.54 10.87 4.45
CA ILE A 366 5.17 11.96 5.36
C ILE A 366 4.56 11.40 6.64
N SER A 367 3.58 10.50 6.53
CA SER A 367 2.93 9.85 7.67
C SER A 367 3.93 9.04 8.50
N SER A 368 4.76 8.22 7.85
CA SER A 368 5.78 7.39 8.51
C SER A 368 6.83 8.23 9.25
N PHE A 369 7.37 9.27 8.62
CA PHE A 369 8.33 10.17 9.22
C PHE A 369 7.70 11.02 10.33
N ALA A 370 6.48 11.53 10.14
CA ALA A 370 5.77 12.28 11.17
C ALA A 370 5.53 11.41 12.40
N GLY A 371 5.10 10.15 12.23
CA GLY A 371 4.96 9.20 13.33
C GLY A 371 6.24 8.91 14.07
N ALA A 372 7.32 8.63 13.32
CA ALA A 372 8.62 8.43 13.90
C ALA A 372 9.12 9.67 14.66
N LEU A 373 8.88 10.88 14.13
CA LEU A 373 9.23 12.15 14.77
C LEU A 373 8.46 12.37 16.07
N MET A 374 7.17 12.09 16.06
CA MET A 374 6.34 12.11 17.27
C MET A 374 6.88 11.13 18.31
N ASP A 375 7.24 9.91 17.88
CA ASP A 375 7.77 8.87 18.74
C ASP A 375 9.12 9.22 19.40
N VAL A 376 9.97 10.00 18.72
CA VAL A 376 11.23 10.51 19.28
C VAL A 376 11.09 11.87 19.96
N GLY A 377 9.86 12.37 20.16
CA GLY A 377 9.57 13.61 20.87
C GLY A 377 9.93 14.87 20.08
N GLN A 378 9.72 14.87 18.77
CA GLN A 378 9.89 16.03 17.86
C GLN A 378 8.57 16.43 17.17
N PRO A 379 7.49 16.76 17.93
CA PRO A 379 6.18 17.04 17.35
C PRO A 379 6.16 18.27 16.44
N GLN A 380 7.00 19.28 16.72
CA GLN A 380 7.05 20.46 15.86
C GLN A 380 7.58 20.12 14.46
N LEU A 381 8.65 19.32 14.36
CA LEU A 381 9.19 18.92 13.06
C LEU A 381 8.22 17.99 12.32
N ALA A 382 7.47 17.15 13.05
CA ALA A 382 6.40 16.35 12.48
C ALA A 382 5.33 17.27 11.86
N ASN A 383 4.89 18.30 12.60
CA ASN A 383 3.88 19.26 12.12
C ASN A 383 4.37 19.99 10.87
N ASP A 384 5.63 20.42 10.87
CA ASP A 384 6.22 21.08 9.70
C ASP A 384 6.22 20.15 8.47
N LEU A 385 6.48 18.84 8.67
CA LEU A 385 6.49 17.85 7.60
C LEU A 385 5.11 17.63 6.97
N ILE A 386 4.02 17.75 7.73
CA ILE A 386 2.64 17.68 7.21
C ILE A 386 2.19 19.00 6.60
N ASN A 387 2.51 20.13 7.25
CA ASN A 387 2.01 21.43 6.83
C ASN A 387 2.61 21.91 5.51
N ILE A 388 3.80 21.42 5.15
CA ILE A 388 4.44 21.78 3.88
C ILE A 388 3.68 21.26 2.67
N PRO A 389 3.32 19.97 2.59
CA PRO A 389 2.41 19.47 1.58
C PRO A 389 1.11 20.28 1.48
N LEU A 390 0.50 20.66 2.60
CA LEU A 390 -0.71 21.51 2.59
C LEU A 390 -0.45 22.91 2.04
N LEU A 391 0.67 23.54 2.44
CA LEU A 391 1.02 24.86 1.94
C LEU A 391 1.35 24.82 0.45
N MET A 392 2.10 23.82 0.00
CA MET A 392 2.34 23.57 -1.41
C MET A 392 1.02 23.35 -2.14
N ARG A 393 0.10 22.56 -1.55
CA ARG A 393 -1.26 22.32 -2.03
C ARG A 393 -1.96 23.63 -2.38
N ASP A 394 -2.02 24.53 -1.42
CA ASP A 394 -2.76 25.77 -1.58
C ASP A 394 -2.05 26.73 -2.56
N MET A 395 -0.72 26.74 -2.59
CA MET A 395 0.07 27.60 -3.47
C MET A 395 -0.06 27.21 -4.95
N CYS A 396 0.04 25.94 -5.29
CA CYS A 396 -0.14 25.49 -6.67
C CYS A 396 -1.62 25.63 -7.12
N LEU A 397 -2.60 25.54 -6.21
CA LEU A 397 -4.04 25.59 -6.59
C LEU A 397 -4.31 27.00 -7.04
N HIS A 398 -3.79 27.95 -6.25
CA HIS A 398 -3.80 29.36 -6.57
C HIS A 398 -3.01 29.70 -7.83
N HIS A 399 -1.80 29.14 -8.00
CA HIS A 399 -0.93 29.46 -9.14
C HIS A 399 -1.50 29.00 -10.48
N HIS A 400 -2.06 27.79 -10.52
CA HIS A 400 -2.61 27.18 -11.73
C HIS A 400 -4.11 27.43 -11.92
N GLU A 401 -4.74 28.22 -11.04
CA GLU A 401 -6.18 28.51 -11.05
C GLU A 401 -7.05 27.24 -11.05
N LEU A 402 -6.64 26.22 -10.30
CA LEU A 402 -7.32 24.93 -10.22
C LEU A 402 -8.50 24.98 -9.23
N ASP A 403 -9.61 24.35 -9.59
CA ASP A 403 -10.72 24.09 -8.68
C ASP A 403 -10.52 22.75 -7.97
N LEU A 404 -10.46 22.77 -6.63
CA LEU A 404 -10.29 21.58 -5.82
C LEU A 404 -11.48 20.60 -5.98
N ALA A 405 -12.69 21.12 -6.21
CA ALA A 405 -13.87 20.29 -6.37
C ALA A 405 -13.79 19.42 -7.64
N GLU A 406 -13.29 19.98 -8.74
CA GLU A 406 -13.06 19.24 -9.99
C GLU A 406 -11.93 18.22 -9.85
N TYR A 407 -10.95 18.49 -8.98
CA TYR A 407 -9.81 17.61 -8.77
C TYR A 407 -10.14 16.40 -7.88
N GLN A 408 -11.02 16.55 -6.88
CA GLN A 408 -11.42 15.43 -6.00
C GLN A 408 -12.12 14.30 -6.78
N GLU A 409 -12.76 14.60 -7.92
CA GLU A 409 -13.30 13.57 -8.82
C GLU A 409 -12.19 12.76 -9.53
N ARG A 410 -11.00 13.34 -9.67
CA ARG A 410 -9.78 12.74 -10.23
C ARG A 410 -8.73 12.51 -9.15
N SER A 411 -9.12 11.83 -8.07
CA SER A 411 -8.15 11.48 -7.02
C SER A 411 -6.92 10.81 -7.64
N LEU A 412 -5.74 11.05 -7.05
CA LEU A 412 -4.50 10.40 -7.50
C LEU A 412 -4.70 8.87 -7.57
N GLU A 413 -5.49 8.30 -6.67
CA GLU A 413 -5.84 6.88 -6.70
C GLU A 413 -6.62 6.49 -7.97
N ASN A 414 -7.58 7.31 -8.40
CA ASN A 414 -8.30 7.11 -9.67
C ASN A 414 -7.36 7.27 -10.87
N GLU A 415 -6.43 8.22 -10.85
CA GLU A 415 -5.43 8.38 -11.90
C GLU A 415 -4.43 7.21 -11.93
N LEU A 416 -4.00 6.73 -10.77
CA LEU A 416 -3.14 5.54 -10.63
C LEU A 416 -3.87 4.27 -11.10
N LYS A 417 -5.19 4.16 -10.89
CA LYS A 417 -6.01 3.06 -11.46
C LYS A 417 -6.04 3.07 -12.99
N LEU A 418 -5.88 4.23 -13.62
CA LEU A 418 -5.73 4.33 -15.08
C LEU A 418 -4.35 3.85 -15.56
N ILE A 419 -3.39 3.70 -14.65
CA ILE A 419 -2.05 3.22 -14.93
C ILE A 419 -2.00 1.71 -14.61
N PRO A 420 -1.98 0.83 -15.63
CA PRO A 420 -2.08 -0.61 -15.38
C PRO A 420 -0.76 -1.15 -14.82
N TYR A 421 -0.78 -1.75 -13.62
CA TYR A 421 0.29 -2.52 -12.95
C TYR A 421 1.31 -1.76 -12.06
N HIS A 422 2.08 -2.57 -11.31
CA HIS A 422 2.78 -2.31 -10.05
C HIS A 422 3.38 -0.92 -9.86
N SER A 423 2.95 -0.30 -8.74
CA SER A 423 3.46 0.94 -8.15
C SER A 423 3.95 1.95 -9.21
N PRO A 424 3.04 2.69 -9.89
CA PRO A 424 3.42 3.76 -10.81
C PRO A 424 4.40 4.77 -10.20
N LEU A 425 4.43 4.84 -8.87
CA LEU A 425 5.37 5.62 -8.08
C LEU A 425 6.81 5.08 -8.08
N GLU A 426 7.01 3.76 -8.08
CA GLU A 426 8.33 3.14 -8.25
C GLU A 426 8.87 3.36 -9.65
N MET A 427 7.99 3.22 -10.65
CA MET A 427 8.37 3.53 -12.02
C MET A 427 8.61 5.03 -12.19
N PHE A 428 7.82 5.91 -11.57
CA PHE A 428 8.12 7.34 -11.56
C PHE A 428 9.47 7.62 -10.90
N ASP A 429 9.80 7.02 -9.75
CA ASP A 429 11.13 7.16 -9.12
C ASP A 429 12.26 6.68 -10.05
N PHE A 430 12.00 5.62 -10.83
CA PHE A 430 12.93 5.14 -11.84
C PHE A 430 13.14 6.17 -12.97
N LEU A 431 12.04 6.77 -13.47
CA LEU A 431 12.04 7.74 -14.58
C LEU A 431 12.54 9.14 -14.15
N THR A 432 12.38 9.51 -12.88
CA THR A 432 12.53 10.90 -12.39
C THR A 432 13.61 11.07 -11.33
N ARG A 433 14.69 10.27 -11.38
CA ARG A 433 15.79 10.28 -10.39
C ARG A 433 16.42 11.66 -10.09
N ASN A 434 16.28 12.63 -11.01
CA ASN A 434 16.79 13.99 -10.88
C ASN A 434 15.73 15.03 -10.52
N MET A 435 14.45 14.67 -10.45
CA MET A 435 13.37 15.59 -10.10
C MET A 435 13.29 15.75 -8.59
N THR A 436 13.42 16.99 -8.14
CA THR A 436 13.03 17.39 -6.79
C THR A 436 11.52 17.63 -6.78
N LEU A 437 10.76 16.93 -5.91
CA LEU A 437 9.45 17.26 -5.29
C LEU A 437 8.23 16.35 -5.53
N PHE A 438 7.46 16.28 -4.42
CA PHE A 438 6.10 15.84 -4.08
C PHE A 438 5.04 15.83 -5.21
N PRO A 439 4.43 14.68 -5.52
CA PRO A 439 3.40 14.52 -6.54
C PRO A 439 2.00 14.29 -5.94
N PHE A 440 1.83 14.31 -4.60
CA PHE A 440 0.50 14.20 -3.93
C PHE A 440 -0.19 15.56 -3.94
N TYR A 441 0.01 16.27 -5.03
CA TYR A 441 -0.51 17.58 -5.25
C TYR A 441 -1.60 17.48 -6.30
N PRO A 442 -2.80 18.01 -6.06
CA PRO A 442 -3.33 18.64 -4.86
C PRO A 442 -3.98 17.68 -3.83
N ASP A 443 -4.05 16.38 -4.08
CA ASP A 443 -4.77 15.47 -3.18
C ASP A 443 -3.88 14.93 -2.04
N VAL A 444 -4.07 15.48 -0.84
CA VAL A 444 -3.43 14.97 0.39
C VAL A 444 -4.37 13.93 1.00
N PRO A 445 -4.03 12.63 0.97
CA PRO A 445 -4.91 11.60 1.47
C PRO A 445 -5.21 11.76 2.96
N GLU A 446 -6.44 11.49 3.35
CA GLU A 446 -6.92 11.62 4.73
C GLU A 446 -6.08 10.84 5.76
N TRP A 447 -5.57 9.66 5.38
CA TRP A 447 -4.78 8.81 6.25
C TRP A 447 -3.40 9.39 6.58
N THR A 448 -2.97 10.49 5.91
CA THR A 448 -1.76 11.24 6.27
C THR A 448 -1.81 11.73 7.73
N PHE A 449 -3.01 11.95 8.26
CA PHE A 449 -3.23 12.48 9.61
C PHE A 449 -3.47 11.40 10.68
N ASP A 450 -3.62 10.13 10.29
CA ASP A 450 -3.89 9.01 11.21
C ASP A 450 -2.86 8.95 12.34
N VAL A 451 -1.62 9.22 11.99
CA VAL A 451 -0.47 9.18 12.89
C VAL A 451 -0.57 10.18 14.05
N TYR A 452 -1.25 11.31 13.85
CA TYR A 452 -1.53 12.27 14.90
C TYR A 452 -2.69 11.80 15.76
N ALA A 453 -3.75 11.29 15.13
CA ALA A 453 -4.91 10.79 15.84
C ALA A 453 -4.55 9.64 16.80
N GLU A 454 -3.72 8.70 16.35
CA GLU A 454 -3.21 7.61 17.19
C GLU A 454 -2.60 8.09 18.52
N ARG A 455 -1.98 9.28 18.51
CA ARG A 455 -1.24 9.87 19.63
C ARG A 455 -2.06 10.88 20.44
N CYS A 456 -3.31 11.16 20.06
CA CYS A 456 -4.20 11.99 20.86
C CYS A 456 -4.57 11.28 22.16
N GLU A 457 -4.45 12.01 23.26
CA GLU A 457 -4.82 11.52 24.60
C GLU A 457 -6.15 12.11 25.10
N THR A 458 -6.53 13.27 24.54
CA THR A 458 -7.72 14.03 24.92
C THR A 458 -8.63 14.35 23.72
N PHE A 459 -9.91 14.59 23.99
CA PHE A 459 -10.89 14.99 22.97
C PHE A 459 -10.50 16.30 22.28
N GLN A 460 -9.89 17.24 23.02
CA GLN A 460 -9.44 18.51 22.45
C GLN A 460 -8.31 18.34 21.43
N ASP A 461 -7.39 17.38 21.67
CA ASP A 461 -6.28 17.12 20.74
C ASP A 461 -6.81 16.61 19.40
N ILE A 462 -7.68 15.60 19.43
CA ILE A 462 -8.24 14.98 18.22
C ILE A 462 -9.19 15.94 17.50
N ARG A 463 -9.94 16.75 18.23
CA ARG A 463 -10.78 17.82 17.67
C ARG A 463 -9.94 18.80 16.87
N GLY A 464 -8.77 19.20 17.36
CA GLY A 464 -7.85 20.08 16.63
C GLY A 464 -7.36 19.47 15.31
N ILE A 465 -7.14 18.16 15.26
CA ILE A 465 -6.79 17.45 14.02
C ILE A 465 -7.96 17.45 13.05
N VAL A 466 -9.16 17.10 13.52
CA VAL A 466 -10.38 17.10 12.69
C VAL A 466 -10.65 18.50 12.13
N GLU A 467 -10.62 19.54 12.97
CA GLU A 467 -10.79 20.92 12.53
C GLU A 467 -9.73 21.32 11.48
N ASN A 468 -8.48 20.89 11.64
CA ASN A 468 -7.42 21.13 10.67
C ASN A 468 -7.71 20.43 9.33
N VAL A 469 -8.00 19.13 9.35
CA VAL A 469 -8.30 18.30 8.17
C VAL A 469 -9.49 18.88 7.40
N VAL A 470 -10.59 19.19 8.09
CA VAL A 470 -11.80 19.78 7.52
C VAL A 470 -11.55 21.17 6.95
N SER A 471 -10.81 22.03 7.67
CA SER A 471 -10.47 23.38 7.18
C SER A 471 -9.61 23.36 5.91
N ASN A 472 -8.96 22.24 5.63
CA ASN A 472 -8.18 21.98 4.44
C ASN A 472 -8.96 21.22 3.35
N ASN A 473 -10.28 21.06 3.48
CA ASN A 473 -11.13 20.26 2.59
C ASN A 473 -10.62 18.81 2.40
N ILE A 474 -10.01 18.24 3.45
CA ILE A 474 -9.57 16.84 3.47
C ILE A 474 -10.62 16.03 4.22
N GLY A 475 -10.92 14.82 3.75
CA GLY A 475 -11.82 13.90 4.45
C GLY A 475 -11.26 13.47 5.81
N VAL A 476 -12.13 13.19 6.79
CA VAL A 476 -11.72 12.53 8.03
C VAL A 476 -11.60 11.03 7.75
N SER A 477 -10.42 10.46 8.01
CA SER A 477 -10.18 9.03 7.83
C SER A 477 -10.95 8.18 8.85
N ILE A 478 -11.14 6.89 8.54
CA ILE A 478 -11.75 5.94 9.46
C ILE A 478 -10.98 5.86 10.80
N PRO A 479 -9.64 5.72 10.84
CA PRO A 479 -8.90 5.70 12.11
C PRO A 479 -9.07 6.98 12.93
N VAL A 480 -9.03 8.16 12.29
CA VAL A 480 -9.26 9.45 12.96
C VAL A 480 -10.68 9.50 13.53
N ALA A 481 -11.68 9.07 12.75
CA ALA A 481 -13.08 9.03 13.14
C ALA A 481 -13.34 8.13 14.37
N VAL A 482 -12.79 6.90 14.33
CA VAL A 482 -12.88 5.94 15.44
C VAL A 482 -12.28 6.57 16.70
N LYS A 483 -11.06 7.10 16.59
CA LYS A 483 -10.37 7.73 17.72
C LYS A 483 -11.13 8.94 18.27
N TYR A 484 -11.74 9.73 17.39
CA TYR A 484 -12.52 10.90 17.75
C TYR A 484 -13.72 10.52 18.62
N MET A 485 -14.45 9.48 18.22
CA MET A 485 -15.57 8.92 18.99
C MET A 485 -15.14 8.25 20.30
N GLU A 486 -14.01 7.52 20.31
CA GLU A 486 -13.47 6.91 21.52
C GLU A 486 -13.12 7.97 22.58
N LEU A 487 -12.43 9.04 22.17
CA LEU A 487 -12.04 10.13 23.07
C LEU A 487 -13.25 10.97 23.51
N PHE A 488 -14.22 11.20 22.62
CA PHE A 488 -15.51 11.79 22.99
C PHE A 488 -16.19 10.95 24.08
N TYR A 489 -16.29 9.63 23.88
CA TYR A 489 -16.89 8.73 24.86
C TYR A 489 -16.15 8.77 26.20
N LYS A 490 -14.82 8.74 26.19
CA LYS A 490 -14.00 8.82 27.40
C LYS A 490 -14.27 10.11 28.21
N GLU A 491 -14.52 11.23 27.53
CA GLU A 491 -14.76 12.55 28.15
C GLU A 491 -16.24 12.96 28.21
N ARG A 492 -17.16 12.04 27.92
CA ARG A 492 -18.62 12.30 27.80
C ARG A 492 -19.25 13.03 28.99
N GLU A 493 -18.71 12.89 30.19
CA GLU A 493 -19.24 13.57 31.39
C GLU A 493 -19.06 15.10 31.36
N SER A 494 -18.09 15.60 30.59
CA SER A 494 -17.81 17.03 30.42
C SER A 494 -18.29 17.62 29.10
N LEU A 495 -18.66 16.77 28.14
CA LEU A 495 -19.04 17.16 26.78
C LEU A 495 -20.57 17.24 26.64
N LYS A 496 -21.05 18.08 25.73
CA LYS A 496 -22.49 18.29 25.51
C LYS A 496 -22.99 17.52 24.29
N ARG A 497 -24.29 17.27 24.23
CA ARG A 497 -24.95 16.69 23.05
C ARG A 497 -24.68 17.45 21.75
N ASP A 498 -24.58 18.78 21.79
CA ASP A 498 -24.29 19.58 20.58
C ASP A 498 -22.92 19.23 19.97
N GLU A 499 -21.96 18.82 20.80
CA GLU A 499 -20.65 18.35 20.34
C GLU A 499 -20.74 16.95 19.74
N LEU A 500 -21.56 16.06 20.31
CA LEU A 500 -21.85 14.74 19.70
C LEU A 500 -22.48 14.92 18.31
N LEU A 501 -23.40 15.87 18.18
CA LEU A 501 -24.04 16.23 16.90
C LEU A 501 -23.01 16.67 15.86
N ALA A 502 -22.11 17.57 16.23
CA ALA A 502 -21.05 18.04 15.35
C ALA A 502 -20.12 16.90 14.91
N VAL A 503 -19.65 16.09 15.87
CA VAL A 503 -18.82 14.91 15.59
C VAL A 503 -19.52 13.99 14.60
N THR A 504 -20.77 13.67 14.85
CA THR A 504 -21.49 12.67 14.04
C THR A 504 -21.92 13.17 12.69
N THR A 505 -22.24 14.46 12.56
CA THR A 505 -22.48 15.08 11.25
C THR A 505 -21.21 15.03 10.41
N GLU A 506 -20.07 15.40 10.98
CA GLU A 506 -18.77 15.36 10.29
C GLU A 506 -18.43 13.94 9.81
N LEU A 507 -18.66 12.95 10.67
CA LEU A 507 -18.40 11.55 10.35
C LEU A 507 -19.33 11.02 9.25
N LEU A 508 -20.62 11.39 9.29
CA LEU A 508 -21.60 10.94 8.31
C LEU A 508 -21.54 11.72 6.98
N SER A 509 -20.95 12.91 6.95
CA SER A 509 -20.75 13.70 5.72
C SER A 509 -19.55 13.25 4.88
N SER A 510 -18.71 12.35 5.40
CA SER A 510 -17.34 12.16 4.92
C SER A 510 -17.14 11.12 3.81
N THR A 511 -18.21 10.45 3.33
CA THR A 511 -18.40 9.53 2.15
C THR A 511 -19.34 8.38 2.54
N GLU A 512 -20.00 7.75 1.57
CA GLU A 512 -20.91 6.61 1.81
C GLU A 512 -20.19 5.44 2.50
N ASP A 513 -18.95 5.14 2.09
CA ASP A 513 -18.13 4.07 2.67
C ASP A 513 -17.82 4.25 4.16
N LYS A 514 -17.64 5.49 4.61
CA LYS A 514 -17.36 5.78 6.02
C LYS A 514 -18.62 5.70 6.88
N ALA A 515 -19.74 6.20 6.35
CA ALA A 515 -21.04 5.96 6.97
C ALA A 515 -21.30 4.45 7.06
N LEU A 516 -20.97 3.69 6.01
CA LEU A 516 -21.03 2.24 5.99
C LEU A 516 -20.14 1.60 7.05
N PHE A 517 -18.88 2.02 7.18
CA PHE A 517 -17.98 1.50 8.22
C PHE A 517 -18.52 1.75 9.63
N LEU A 518 -18.95 2.97 9.93
CA LEU A 518 -19.48 3.32 11.25
C LEU A 518 -20.75 2.53 11.59
N LEU A 519 -21.57 2.24 10.59
CA LEU A 519 -22.81 1.50 10.74
C LEU A 519 -22.58 -0.02 10.79
N THR A 520 -21.56 -0.53 10.12
CA THR A 520 -21.25 -1.97 10.09
C THR A 520 -20.38 -2.42 11.24
N ASN A 521 -19.53 -1.54 11.79
CA ASN A 521 -18.62 -1.88 12.87
C ASN A 521 -19.35 -2.00 14.23
N PRO A 522 -19.40 -3.21 14.85
CA PRO A 522 -20.11 -3.40 16.11
C PRO A 522 -19.57 -2.56 17.27
N ALA A 523 -18.25 -2.29 17.31
CA ALA A 523 -17.65 -1.47 18.35
C ALA A 523 -18.12 -0.01 18.24
N MET A 524 -18.23 0.51 17.02
CA MET A 524 -18.72 1.87 16.77
C MET A 524 -20.20 2.00 17.13
N ILE A 525 -21.03 1.03 16.75
CA ILE A 525 -22.45 1.02 17.15
C ILE A 525 -22.59 0.92 18.67
N GLN A 526 -21.77 0.13 19.35
CA GLN A 526 -21.77 0.06 20.81
C GLN A 526 -21.42 1.41 21.44
N LEU A 527 -20.43 2.13 20.91
CA LEU A 527 -20.10 3.49 21.39
C LEU A 527 -21.28 4.45 21.22
N VAL A 528 -21.97 4.42 20.08
CA VAL A 528 -23.17 5.25 19.83
C VAL A 528 -24.30 4.91 20.81
N VAL A 529 -24.56 3.63 21.05
CA VAL A 529 -25.56 3.17 22.02
C VAL A 529 -25.23 3.66 23.43
N ASP A 530 -23.98 3.51 23.87
CA ASP A 530 -23.57 3.94 25.21
C ASP A 530 -23.64 5.46 25.39
N LEU A 531 -23.28 6.22 24.36
CA LEU A 531 -23.41 7.68 24.34
C LEU A 531 -24.86 8.12 24.40
N ALA A 532 -25.74 7.53 23.60
CA ALA A 532 -27.16 7.83 23.61
C ALA A 532 -27.79 7.55 24.98
N GLN A 533 -27.44 6.41 25.61
CA GLN A 533 -27.88 6.10 26.97
C GLN A 533 -27.37 7.11 28.00
N HIS A 534 -26.12 7.54 27.88
CA HIS A 534 -25.55 8.57 28.74
C HIS A 534 -26.36 9.87 28.64
N PHE A 535 -26.61 10.36 27.42
CA PHE A 535 -27.37 11.60 27.22
C PHE A 535 -28.86 11.49 27.57
N VAL A 536 -29.47 10.31 27.48
CA VAL A 536 -30.81 10.08 28.05
C VAL A 536 -30.77 10.22 29.58
N LYS A 537 -29.73 9.69 30.23
CA LYS A 537 -29.57 9.76 31.69
C LYS A 537 -29.30 11.19 32.17
N THR A 538 -28.54 11.99 31.42
CA THR A 538 -28.28 13.41 31.75
C THR A 538 -29.46 14.33 31.40
N GLY A 539 -30.42 13.84 30.61
CA GLY A 539 -31.59 14.59 30.16
C GLY A 539 -31.34 15.45 28.92
N GLU A 540 -30.18 15.30 28.28
CA GLU A 540 -29.84 15.98 27.03
C GLU A 540 -30.47 15.33 25.80
N LEU A 541 -30.74 14.02 25.85
CA LEU A 541 -31.52 13.29 24.85
C LEU A 541 -32.91 12.94 25.41
N SER A 542 -33.96 13.19 24.62
CA SER A 542 -35.33 12.94 25.07
C SER A 542 -35.58 11.44 25.25
N ASN A 543 -36.07 11.05 26.43
CA ASN A 543 -36.50 9.68 26.72
C ASN A 543 -37.92 9.39 26.19
N ASN A 544 -38.10 9.53 24.87
CA ASN A 544 -39.38 9.27 24.20
C ASN A 544 -39.41 7.86 23.58
N SER A 545 -40.55 7.46 23.03
CA SER A 545 -40.74 6.14 22.42
C SER A 545 -39.82 5.90 21.21
N VAL A 546 -39.48 6.94 20.45
CA VAL A 546 -38.59 6.85 19.28
C VAL A 546 -37.17 6.53 19.70
N THR A 547 -36.62 7.31 20.64
CA THR A 547 -35.28 7.09 21.20
C THR A 547 -35.17 5.70 21.83
N THR A 548 -36.16 5.32 22.63
CA THR A 548 -36.19 4.02 23.32
C THR A 548 -36.19 2.87 22.31
N ARG A 549 -37.00 2.99 21.26
CA ARG A 549 -37.08 1.98 20.20
C ARG A 549 -35.76 1.88 19.41
N ALA A 550 -35.19 3.01 19.00
CA ALA A 550 -33.92 3.03 18.27
C ALA A 550 -32.77 2.39 19.09
N LEU A 551 -32.69 2.68 20.39
CA LEU A 551 -31.74 2.03 21.30
C LEU A 551 -31.96 0.52 21.40
N GLN A 552 -33.20 0.08 21.57
CA GLN A 552 -33.54 -1.34 21.66
C GLN A 552 -33.22 -2.10 20.37
N ASP A 553 -33.53 -1.51 19.21
CA ASP A 553 -33.28 -2.12 17.92
C ASP A 553 -31.78 -2.27 17.67
N LEU A 554 -30.96 -1.23 17.94
CA LEU A 554 -29.49 -1.32 17.81
C LEU A 554 -28.87 -2.34 18.77
N GLN A 555 -29.36 -2.41 20.01
CA GLN A 555 -28.90 -3.41 20.98
C GLN A 555 -29.24 -4.83 20.55
N HIS A 556 -30.44 -5.05 20.03
CA HIS A 556 -30.85 -6.35 19.51
C HIS A 556 -29.98 -6.76 18.32
N GLU A 557 -29.69 -5.83 17.40
CA GLU A 557 -28.80 -6.07 16.28
C GLU A 557 -27.39 -6.47 16.74
N LEU A 558 -26.79 -5.75 17.69
CA LEU A 558 -25.49 -6.09 18.28
C LEU A 558 -25.47 -7.48 18.92
N GLN A 559 -26.55 -7.87 19.61
CA GLN A 559 -26.65 -9.17 20.29
C GLN A 559 -26.89 -10.34 19.34
N SER A 560 -27.67 -10.10 18.28
CA SER A 560 -28.00 -11.13 17.28
C SER A 560 -26.83 -11.45 16.36
N GLY A 561 -25.81 -10.57 16.29
CA GLY A 561 -24.73 -10.70 15.32
C GLY A 561 -25.25 -10.67 13.89
N ALA A 562 -26.42 -10.04 13.66
CA ALA A 562 -27.04 -9.99 12.35
C ALA A 562 -26.09 -9.25 11.40
N GLU A 563 -25.58 -9.98 10.41
CA GLU A 563 -24.82 -9.41 9.32
C GLU A 563 -25.69 -8.38 8.59
N LEU A 564 -25.10 -7.24 8.25
CA LEU A 564 -25.72 -6.25 7.36
C LEU A 564 -25.64 -6.76 5.92
N SER A 565 -26.24 -7.91 5.64
CA SER A 565 -26.22 -8.50 4.32
C SER A 565 -27.29 -7.94 3.39
N THR A 566 -28.14 -7.02 3.89
CA THR A 566 -29.20 -6.39 3.10
C THR A 566 -29.20 -4.87 3.24
N GLU A 567 -29.45 -4.18 2.12
CA GLU A 567 -29.63 -2.73 2.02
C GLU A 567 -30.71 -2.23 3.01
N ASP A 568 -31.78 -3.00 3.19
CA ASP A 568 -32.84 -2.75 4.19
C ASP A 568 -32.32 -2.72 5.64
N ALA A 569 -31.37 -3.59 5.99
CA ALA A 569 -30.78 -3.62 7.31
C ALA A 569 -29.86 -2.40 7.52
N PHE A 570 -29.12 -2.02 6.48
CA PHE A 570 -28.28 -0.82 6.49
C PHE A 570 -29.11 0.45 6.69
N HIS A 571 -30.13 0.69 5.86
CA HIS A 571 -30.99 1.88 5.99
C HIS A 571 -31.74 1.93 7.32
N ARG A 572 -32.14 0.78 7.86
CA ARG A 572 -32.75 0.71 9.20
C ARG A 572 -31.76 1.12 10.28
N ARG A 573 -30.53 0.61 10.22
CA ARG A 573 -29.47 0.98 11.17
C ARG A 573 -29.11 2.46 11.06
N LEU A 574 -28.94 2.97 9.85
CA LEU A 574 -28.75 4.40 9.57
C LEU A 574 -29.89 5.22 10.17
N ARG A 575 -31.16 4.84 9.94
CA ARG A 575 -32.32 5.52 10.52
C ARG A 575 -32.30 5.52 12.04
N ASN A 576 -31.94 4.40 12.66
CA ASN A 576 -31.85 4.28 14.12
C ASN A 576 -30.72 5.17 14.67
N VAL A 577 -29.54 5.13 14.05
CA VAL A 577 -28.40 5.97 14.42
C VAL A 577 -28.73 7.46 14.23
N SER A 578 -29.27 7.86 13.08
CA SER A 578 -29.74 9.23 12.82
C SER A 578 -30.83 9.68 13.80
N SER A 579 -31.73 8.78 14.22
CA SER A 579 -32.76 9.10 15.22
C SER A 579 -32.18 9.37 16.61
N LEU A 580 -31.03 8.75 16.95
CA LEU A 580 -30.33 8.98 18.22
C LEU A 580 -29.44 10.23 18.17
N LEU A 581 -28.81 10.48 17.02
CA LEU A 581 -27.82 11.53 16.85
C LEU A 581 -28.44 12.88 16.48
N SER A 582 -29.62 12.89 15.85
CA SER A 582 -30.59 14.00 15.61
C SER A 582 -30.50 14.74 14.27
N HIS A 583 -31.42 14.38 13.37
CA HIS A 583 -32.25 15.29 12.58
C HIS A 583 -33.58 14.54 12.34
N PRO A 584 -34.78 15.15 12.38
CA PRO A 584 -35.91 14.57 11.66
C PRO A 584 -35.42 14.38 10.23
N LEU A 585 -35.39 13.13 9.73
CA LEU A 585 -35.45 12.93 8.29
C LEU A 585 -36.56 13.85 7.85
N GLN A 586 -36.25 14.89 7.06
CA GLN A 586 -37.32 15.60 6.37
C GLN A 586 -38.09 14.47 5.69
N GLU A 587 -39.34 14.31 6.09
CA GLU A 587 -40.27 13.48 5.34
C GLU A 587 -40.24 14.09 3.93
N GLU A 588 -39.54 13.46 3.00
CA GLU A 588 -39.78 13.75 1.60
C GLU A 588 -41.29 13.51 1.38
N PRO A 589 -41.98 14.45 0.73
CA PRO A 589 -43.44 14.39 0.58
C PRO A 589 -43.92 13.18 -0.21
#